data_AF-A0A800ETL8-F1
#
_entry.id   AF-A0A800ETL8-F1
#
_cell.length_a   1.000
_cell.length_b   1.000
_cell.length_c   1.000
_cell.angle_alpha   90.00
_cell.angle_beta   90.00
_cell.angle_gamma   90.00
#
_symmetry.space_group_name_H-M   'P 1'
#
loop_
_entity.id
_entity.type
_entity.pdbx_description
1 polymer ?
#
loop_
_entity_poly.entity_id
_entity_poly.type
_entity_poly.pdbx_seq_one_letter_code
_entity_poly.pdbx_strand_id
1 'polypeptide(L)' 'GCTLAAALTAGLAVGRPLVDAAGAAVDFVVRALASAPPLGSGCWPINHFVGAHPEEPESR' A
#
# COMPACT_ATOMS: atom_id res chain seq x y z
N GLY A 1 3.68 -0.66 10.54
CA GLY A 1 3.63 0.79 10.79
C GLY A 1 4.18 1.58 9.63
N CYS A 2 5.50 1.53 9.41
CA CYS A 2 6.18 2.37 8.42
C CYS A 2 5.62 2.27 6.99
N THR A 3 5.34 1.06 6.50
CA THR A 3 4.79 0.87 5.15
C THR A 3 3.43 1.50 4.96
N LEU A 4 2.55 1.43 5.97
CA LEU A 4 1.23 2.08 5.93
C LEU A 4 1.38 3.61 5.86
N ALA A 5 2.22 4.17 6.72
CA ALA A 5 2.47 5.61 6.74
C ALA A 5 3.09 6.11 5.43
N ALA A 6 4.02 5.33 4.85
CA ALA A 6 4.63 5.63 3.55
C ALA A 6 3.61 5.59 2.41
N ALA A 7 2.76 4.57 2.35
CA ALA A 7 1.70 4.46 1.34
C ALA A 7 0.66 5.58 1.46
N LEU A 8 0.26 5.94 2.69
CA LEU A 8 -0.62 7.07 2.93
C LEU A 8 0.02 8.39 2.47
N THR A 9 1.29 8.61 2.83
CA THR A 9 2.04 9.81 2.43
C THR A 9 2.15 9.90 0.91
N ALA A 10 2.40 8.79 0.23
CA ALA A 10 2.46 8.75 -1.23
C ALA A 10 1.10 9.10 -1.86
N GLY A 11 0.00 8.57 -1.32
CA GLY A 11 -1.36 8.91 -1.78
C GLY A 11 -1.70 10.39 -1.61
N LEU A 12 -1.31 10.98 -0.48
CA LEU A 12 -1.47 12.41 -0.24
C LEU A 12 -0.58 13.27 -1.14
N ALA A 13 0.66 12.84 -1.40
CA ALA A 13 1.61 13.57 -2.25
C ALA A 13 1.15 13.67 -3.71
N VAL A 14 0.34 12.70 -4.18
CA VAL A 14 -0.29 12.75 -5.51
C VAL A 14 -1.68 13.41 -5.50
N GLY A 15 -2.09 14.02 -4.38
CA GLY A 15 -3.30 14.84 -4.28
C GLY A 15 -4.59 14.09 -3.93
N ARG A 16 -4.53 12.82 -3.50
CA ARG A 16 -5.74 12.09 -3.12
C ARG A 16 -6.39 12.67 -1.87
N PRO A 17 -7.73 12.66 -1.77
CA PRO A 17 -8.42 12.94 -0.52
C PRO A 17 -7.94 12.02 0.61
N LEU A 18 -7.91 12.52 1.85
CA LEU A 18 -7.35 11.78 3.00
C LEU A 18 -7.96 10.39 3.19
N VAL A 19 -9.29 10.28 3.04
CA VAL A 19 -10.01 9.01 3.21
C VAL A 19 -9.61 8.02 2.12
N ASP A 20 -9.53 8.47 0.87
CA ASP A 20 -9.15 7.62 -0.27
C ASP A 20 -7.68 7.20 -0.18
N ALA A 21 -6.79 8.11 0.21
CA ALA A 21 -5.39 7.83 0.46
C ALA A 21 -5.20 6.80 1.59
N ALA A 22 -5.98 6.92 2.67
CA ALA A 22 -5.95 5.98 3.79
C ALA A 22 -6.48 4.60 3.39
N GLY A 23 -7.59 4.54 2.67
CA GLY A 23 -8.14 3.28 2.13
C GLY A 23 -7.13 2.57 1.23
N ALA A 24 -6.58 3.27 0.24
CA ALA A 24 -5.58 2.73 -0.67
C ALA A 24 -4.30 2.27 0.06
N ALA A 25 -3.87 2.97 1.11
CA ALA A 25 -2.71 2.58 1.91
C ALA A 25 -2.95 1.29 2.71
N VAL A 26 -4.13 1.12 3.31
CA VAL A 26 -4.50 -0.11 4.02
C VAL A 26 -4.56 -1.28 3.04
N ASP A 27 -5.24 -1.10 1.91
CA ASP A 27 -5.37 -2.14 0.88
C ASP A 27 -4.01 -2.55 0.29
N PHE A 28 -3.11 -1.58 0.07
CA PHE A 28 -1.74 -1.86 -0.33
C PHE A 28 -1.02 -2.74 0.70
N VAL A 29 -1.08 -2.39 1.99
CA VAL A 29 -0.41 -3.16 3.06
C VAL A 29 -0.98 -4.57 3.17
N VAL A 30 -2.31 -4.75 3.04
CA VAL A 30 -2.94 -6.08 3.07
C VAL A 30 -2.38 -6.97 1.95
N ARG A 31 -2.32 -6.46 0.71
CA ARG A 31 -1.79 -7.23 -0.43
C ARG A 31 -0.27 -7.45 -0.32
N ALA A 32 0.46 -6.49 0.22
CA ALA A 32 1.90 -6.56 0.44
C ALA A 32 2.26 -7.61 1.51
N LEU A 33 1.42 -7.76 2.55
CA LEU A 33 1.55 -8.83 3.55
C LEU A 33 1.18 -10.19 2.96
N ALA A 34 0.08 -10.27 2.21
CA ALA A 34 -0.37 -11.52 1.60
C ALA A 34 0.63 -12.08 0.58
N SER A 35 1.41 -11.21 -0.09
CA SER A 35 2.42 -11.58 -1.07
C SER A 35 3.85 -11.59 -0.51
N ALA A 36 4.02 -11.48 0.81
CA ALA A 36 5.33 -11.51 1.45
C ALA A 36 6.06 -12.85 1.15
N PRO A 37 7.33 -12.82 0.71
CA PRO A 37 8.06 -14.04 0.41
C PRO A 37 8.37 -14.83 1.71
N PRO A 38 8.28 -16.16 1.69
CA PRO A 38 8.69 -16.98 2.83
C PRO A 38 10.23 -17.05 2.90
N LEU A 39 10.87 -16.36 3.84
CA LEU A 39 12.34 -16.15 3.86
C LEU A 39 13.04 -16.55 5.18
N GLY A 40 13.17 -17.84 5.52
CA GLY A 40 13.75 -18.31 6.81
C GLY A 40 12.76 -19.06 7.74
N SER A 41 12.57 -18.64 8.99
CA SER A 41 11.57 -19.25 9.91
C SER A 41 10.99 -18.27 10.95
N GLY A 42 11.04 -16.96 10.66
CA GLY A 42 10.70 -15.88 11.60
C GLY A 42 9.80 -14.81 10.99
N CYS A 43 9.96 -13.55 11.43
CA CYS A 43 9.21 -12.42 10.88
C CYS A 43 9.67 -12.13 9.44
N TRP A 44 8.74 -12.15 8.50
CA TRP A 44 9.04 -11.91 7.08
C TRP A 44 8.97 -10.43 6.71
N PRO A 45 9.86 -9.95 5.84
CA PRO A 45 9.70 -8.62 5.27
C PRO A 45 8.43 -8.57 4.42
N ILE A 46 7.73 -7.44 4.51
CA ILE A 46 6.57 -7.15 3.66
C ILE A 46 6.99 -6.94 2.20
N ASN A 47 6.17 -7.39 1.25
CA ASN A 47 6.45 -7.23 -0.17
C ASN A 47 6.03 -5.83 -0.68
N HIS A 48 7.00 -4.91 -0.76
CA HIS A 48 6.76 -3.55 -1.27
C HIS A 48 6.51 -3.48 -2.79
N PHE A 49 6.77 -4.57 -3.52
CA PHE A 49 6.61 -4.64 -4.98
C PHE A 49 5.24 -5.15 -5.42
N VAL A 50 4.28 -5.26 -4.49
CA VAL A 50 2.90 -5.53 -4.87
C VAL A 50 2.39 -4.39 -5.75
N GLY A 51 1.75 -4.72 -6.87
CA GLY A 51 1.31 -3.71 -7.84
C GLY A 51 0.45 -2.62 -7.19
N ALA A 52 0.54 -1.39 -7.69
CA ALA A 52 -0.44 -0.37 -7.34
C ALA A 52 -1.85 -0.87 -7.71
N HIS A 53 -2.88 -0.46 -6.97
CA HIS A 53 -4.25 -0.68 -7.45
C HIS A 53 -4.37 0.00 -8.82
N PRO A 54 -5.03 -0.60 -9.82
CA PRO A 54 -5.39 0.15 -11.01
C PRO A 54 -6.21 1.35 -10.54
N GLU A 55 -5.79 2.55 -10.92
CA GLU A 55 -6.55 3.76 -10.67
C GLU A 55 -7.95 3.58 -11.26
N GLU A 56 -9.00 3.78 -10.48
CA GLU A 56 -10.30 4.14 -11.06
C GLU A 56 -10.07 5.40 -11.90
N PRO A 57 -10.54 5.44 -13.16
CA PRO A 57 -10.20 6.50 -14.10
C PRO A 57 -10.57 7.84 -13.51
N GLU A 58 -9.62 8.77 -13.55
CA GLU A 58 -9.72 10.16 -13.10
C GLU A 58 -11.08 10.76 -13.51
N SER A 59 -12.02 10.79 -12.55
CA SER A 59 -13.29 11.46 -12.72
C SER A 59 -13.09 12.95 -12.52
N ARG A 60 -12.79 13.63 -13.64
CA ARG A 60 -12.88 15.08 -13.90
C ARG A 60 -11.82 16.01 -13.32
#